data_AF-A0A7K4AH96-F1
#
_entry.id   AF-A0A7K4AH96-F1
#
_cell.length_a   1.000
_cell.length_b   1.000
_cell.length_c   1.000
_cell.angle_alpha   90.00
_cell.angle_beta   90.00
_cell.angle_gamma   90.00
#
_symmetry.space_group_name_H-M   'P 1'
#
loop_
_entity.id
_entity.type
_entity.pdbx_description
1 polymer ?
#
loop_
_entity_poly.entity_id
_entity_poly.type
_entity_poly.pdbx_seq_one_letter_code
_entity_poly.pdbx_strand_id
1 'polypeptide(L)' 'MERYGSGSRGGYSSGPREMHDATCAECGKACQVPFKPDGSRPVYCSDCYQKHRPARPPRRY' A
#
# COMPACT_ATOMS: atom_id res chain seq x y z
N MET A 1 -3.01 38.01 -30.11
CA MET A 1 -3.84 36.92 -29.54
C MET A 1 -2.91 35.73 -29.29
N GLU A 2 -2.05 35.81 -28.27
CA GLU A 2 -0.97 34.83 -28.02
C GLU A 2 -0.59 34.80 -26.52
N ARG A 3 -1.13 33.85 -25.75
CA ARG A 3 -0.71 33.53 -24.38
C ARG A 3 -0.95 32.04 -24.11
N TYR A 4 -0.21 31.15 -24.78
CA TYR A 4 -0.15 29.74 -24.38
C TYR A 4 0.84 29.62 -23.21
N GLY A 5 0.31 29.74 -22.00
CA GLY A 5 1.08 29.66 -20.77
C GLY A 5 0.43 28.71 -19.77
N SER A 6 1.20 27.69 -19.40
CA SER A 6 1.29 27.14 -18.04
C SER A 6 0.35 25.99 -17.66
N GLY A 7 0.94 24.80 -17.56
CA GLY A 7 0.28 23.64 -16.96
C GLY A 7 1.18 22.44 -16.67
N SER A 8 2.50 22.59 -16.54
CA SER A 8 3.37 21.53 -16.03
C SER A 8 3.02 21.23 -14.57
N ARG A 9 2.22 20.20 -14.32
CA ARG A 9 1.89 19.72 -12.97
C ARG A 9 2.37 18.28 -12.80
N GLY A 10 3.63 18.18 -12.36
CA GLY A 10 4.04 17.25 -11.32
C GLY A 10 4.12 15.78 -11.71
N GLY A 11 5.31 15.35 -12.15
CA GLY A 11 5.71 13.95 -12.14
C GLY A 11 5.70 13.40 -10.72
N TYR A 12 4.70 12.59 -10.40
CA TYR A 12 4.78 11.67 -9.27
C TYR A 12 5.59 10.46 -9.74
N SER A 13 6.91 10.57 -9.73
CA SER A 13 7.79 9.40 -9.72
C SER A 13 7.55 8.68 -8.39
N SER A 14 6.50 7.85 -8.35
CA SER A 14 6.46 6.72 -7.45
C SER A 14 7.65 5.87 -7.86
N GLY A 15 8.81 6.06 -7.23
CA GLY A 15 9.95 5.15 -7.40
C GLY A 15 9.45 3.69 -7.28
N PRO A 16 10.07 2.74 -7.99
CA PRO A 16 9.64 1.34 -7.95
C PRO A 16 9.57 0.91 -6.48
N ARG A 17 8.36 0.63 -6.01
CA ARG A 17 8.15 0.17 -4.64
C ARG A 17 8.75 -1.23 -4.62
N GLU A 18 9.80 -1.43 -3.84
CA GLU A 18 10.36 -2.76 -3.68
C GLU A 18 9.31 -3.64 -3.00
N MET A 19 8.75 -4.55 -3.79
CA MET A 19 7.81 -5.56 -3.33
C MET A 19 8.62 -6.76 -2.86
N HIS A 20 8.41 -7.16 -1.61
CA HIS A 20 9.06 -8.34 -1.03
C HIS A 20 8.09 -9.50 -0.99
N ASP A 21 8.54 -10.68 -1.42
CA ASP A 21 7.81 -11.92 -1.24
C ASP A 21 7.77 -12.30 0.24
N ALA A 22 6.56 -12.56 0.74
CA ALA A 22 6.34 -12.97 2.11
C ALA A 22 5.19 -13.97 2.20
N THR A 23 5.16 -14.74 3.28
CA THR A 23 4.10 -15.71 3.56
C THR A 23 3.10 -15.11 4.54
N CYS A 24 1.82 -15.14 4.20
CA CYS A 24 0.78 -14.66 5.11
C CYS A 24 0.68 -15.55 6.35
N ALA A 25 0.80 -14.96 7.54
CA ALA A 25 0.72 -15.67 8.82
C ALA A 25 -0.71 -16.16 9.15
N GLU A 26 -1.74 -15.59 8.52
CA GLU A 26 -3.14 -16.02 8.71
C GLU A 26 -3.54 -17.15 7.75
N CYS A 27 -3.26 -17.01 6.45
CA CYS A 27 -3.75 -17.95 5.43
C CYS A 27 -2.66 -18.81 4.78
N GLY A 28 -1.37 -18.58 5.10
CA GLY A 28 -0.24 -19.36 4.58
C GLY A 28 0.11 -19.13 3.11
N LYS A 29 -0.55 -18.20 2.42
CA LYS A 29 -0.31 -17.93 0.99
C LYS A 29 0.90 -17.02 0.78
N ALA A 30 1.62 -17.23 -0.31
CA ALA A 30 2.65 -16.31 -0.78
C ALA A 30 2.00 -15.00 -1.28
N CYS A 31 2.51 -13.86 -0.84
CA CYS A 31 2.05 -12.54 -1.24
C CYS A 31 3.21 -11.56 -1.32
N GLN A 32 3.08 -10.57 -2.21
CA GLN A 32 4.03 -9.47 -2.30
C GLN A 32 3.60 -8.32 -1.40
N VAL A 33 4.49 -7.92 -0.50
CA VAL A 33 4.25 -6.84 0.47
C VAL A 33 5.27 -5.71 0.30
N PRO A 34 4.88 -4.44 0.48
CA PRO A 34 5.79 -3.30 0.34
C PRO A 34 6.69 -3.07 1.57
N PHE A 35 6.73 -4.03 2.50
CA PHE A 35 7.53 -3.97 3.72
C PHE A 35 8.37 -5.24 3.83
N LYS A 36 9.58 -5.11 4.38
CA LYS A 36 10.45 -6.26 4.58
C LYS A 36 9.88 -7.16 5.68
N PRO A 37 9.59 -8.45 5.43
CA PRO A 37 9.18 -9.38 6.47
C PRO A 37 10.36 -9.61 7.43
N ASP A 38 10.28 -9.07 8.64
CA ASP A 38 11.37 -9.12 9.63
C ASP A 38 11.28 -10.34 10.57
N GLY A 39 10.21 -11.14 10.49
CA GLY A 39 9.99 -12.31 11.35
C GLY A 39 9.58 -11.98 12.78
N SER A 40 9.78 -10.74 13.25
CA SER A 40 9.27 -10.26 14.55
C SER A 40 7.80 -9.86 14.46
N ARG A 41 7.31 -9.50 13.26
CA ARG A 41 5.91 -9.13 13.02
C ARG A 41 5.23 -10.08 12.02
N PRO A 42 3.97 -10.50 12.30
CA PRO A 42 3.22 -11.33 11.36
C PRO A 42 2.91 -10.55 10.08
N VAL A 43 3.22 -11.15 8.94
CA VAL A 43 2.88 -10.60 7.63
C VAL A 43 1.45 -11.02 7.28
N TYR A 44 0.65 -10.07 6.81
CA TYR A 44 -0.69 -10.35 6.32
C TYR A 44 -0.81 -9.94 4.86
N CYS A 45 -1.47 -10.77 4.05
CA CYS A 45 -1.84 -10.39 2.70
C CYS A 45 -2.90 -9.28 2.72
N SER A 46 -3.11 -8.59 1.60
CA SER A 46 -4.08 -7.48 1.50
C SER A 46 -5.47 -7.84 2.01
N ASP A 47 -5.93 -9.08 1.78
CA ASP A 47 -7.23 -9.58 2.22
C ASP A 47 -7.31 -9.77 3.75
N CYS A 48 -6.34 -10.51 4.33
CA CYS A 48 -6.25 -10.72 5.77
C CYS A 48 -6.05 -9.39 6.51
N TYR A 49 -5.21 -8.51 5.98
CA TYR A 49 -4.99 -7.18 6.54
C TYR A 49 -6.26 -6.33 6.54
N GLN A 50 -7.10 -6.42 5.51
CA GLN A 50 -8.40 -5.75 5.49
C GLN A 50 -9.36 -6.30 6.56
N LYS A 51 -9.34 -7.61 6.82
CA LYS A 51 -10.15 -8.23 7.89
C LYS A 51 -9.69 -7.82 9.29
N HIS A 52 -8.37 -7.69 9.49
CA HIS A 52 -7.78 -7.23 10.74
C HIS A 52 -7.89 -5.72 10.97
N ARG A 53 -8.21 -4.94 9.93
CA ARG A 53 -8.36 -3.50 10.09
C ARG A 53 -9.59 -3.21 10.96
N PRO A 54 -9.42 -2.59 12.15
CA PRO A 54 -10.58 -2.15 12.91
C PRO A 54 -11.37 -1.19 12.04
N ALA A 55 -12.70 -1.41 11.97
CA ALA A 55 -13.58 -0.55 11.20
C ALA A 55 -13.30 0.89 11.62
N ARG A 56 -12.85 1.71 10.66
CA ARG A 56 -12.64 3.14 10.91
C ARG A 56 -13.99 3.66 11.40
N PRO A 57 -14.05 4.30 12.59
CA PRO A 57 -15.32 4.78 13.11
C PRO A 57 -15.97 5.65 12.02
N PRO A 58 -17.28 5.50 11.77
CA PRO A 58 -17.95 6.30 10.77
C PRO A 58 -17.66 7.76 11.09
N ARG A 59 -17.27 8.52 10.07
CA ARG A 59 -16.96 9.94 10.22
C ARG A 59 -18.21 10.59 10.80
N ARG A 60 -18.18 10.92 12.08
CA ARG A 60 -19.24 11.64 12.76
C ARG A 60 -19.29 13.02 12.11
N TYR A 61 -20.45 13.32 11.52
CA TYR A 61 -20.80 14.63 10.99
C TYR A 61 -20.93 15.62 12.15
#